data_AF-A0A2D7NIA4-F1
#
_entry.id   AF-A0A2D7NIA4-F1
#
_cell.length_a   1.000
_cell.length_b   1.000
_cell.length_c   1.000
_cell.angle_alpha   90.00
_cell.angle_beta   90.00
_cell.angle_gamma   90.00
#
_symmetry.space_group_name_H-M   'P 1'
#
loop_
_entity.id
_entity.type
_entity.pdbx_description
1 polymer ?
#
loop_
_entity_poly.entity_id
_entity_poly.type
_entity_poly.pdbx_seq_one_letter_code
_entity_poly.pdbx_strand_id
1 'polypeptide(L)'
;MPCSLLNWPVLMLPALLLMTALVSGEGVAFALGSDDERSDIQLRRPWIDRARPQATSHGFLVRTDLSSEATDRLVEAVFQARSDLDELLGAPAPRGLERPHLLFFADPDELDFTMRSECVVPGFRSQGSARTFANDSGQWLLISTEAGNALALHRDLRAAAAQQYLDARFGTRLPPWLHEGLLEYAAAFHQLGSKRIPGEPPSDFVTCLRALDASGDWLAPSQLAALDRDQWPGDQEETSLQMRAQAWAILHFLMHGPPALGTNRIRGLVADAVSDSFQPFEITAPSDSEKALLAAYAAHLRGLEVGPVTRLRELGEQLRATLEEAEALGIRITEVGALQSRCPRPIPHSVELRLKQTRSKESPRALRALKLSDPPMSVLLEQPGAGRVRISWMISSDSNETQARWIPVVDW
;
A
#
# COMPACT_ATOMS: atom_id res chain seq x y z
N MET A 1 54.60 -8.07 7.57
CA MET A 1 54.33 -7.12 6.48
C MET A 1 52.88 -6.65 6.63
N PRO A 2 52.63 -5.35 6.87
CA PRO A 2 51.29 -4.82 7.06
C PRO A 2 50.71 -4.33 5.74
N CYS A 3 49.48 -4.73 5.41
CA CYS A 3 48.74 -4.18 4.28
C CYS A 3 47.97 -2.94 4.71
N SER A 4 48.52 -1.80 4.31
CA SER A 4 47.87 -0.58 3.80
C SER A 4 46.37 -0.38 4.06
N LEU A 5 46.11 0.62 4.91
CA LEU A 5 44.96 1.50 4.92
C LEU A 5 44.68 2.08 3.54
N LEU A 6 43.46 1.91 3.03
CA LEU A 6 42.91 2.70 1.94
C LEU A 6 41.75 3.53 2.50
N ASN A 7 42.04 4.81 2.68
CA ASN A 7 41.10 5.89 2.97
C ASN A 7 39.97 5.90 1.93
N TRP A 8 38.73 5.78 2.39
CA TRP A 8 37.53 6.19 1.67
C TRP A 8 36.85 7.31 2.46
N PRO A 9 37.01 8.59 2.07
CA PRO A 9 36.04 9.62 2.37
C PRO A 9 35.24 9.96 1.11
N VAL A 10 34.03 10.50 1.29
CA VAL A 10 33.18 11.13 0.25
C VAL A 10 32.25 10.20 -0.55
N LEU A 11 31.35 9.45 0.11
CA LEU A 11 30.07 8.99 -0.46
C LEU A 11 29.01 8.82 0.65
N MET A 12 28.73 9.87 1.43
CA MET A 12 27.74 9.80 2.53
C MET A 12 26.76 10.99 2.55
N LEU A 13 26.71 11.78 1.47
CA LEU A 13 25.67 12.79 1.26
C LEU A 13 24.46 12.35 0.39
N PRO A 14 24.52 11.35 -0.52
CA PRO A 14 23.33 10.95 -1.29
C PRO A 14 22.26 10.22 -0.47
N ALA A 15 22.63 9.56 0.62
CA ALA A 15 21.71 8.75 1.42
C ALA A 15 20.79 9.60 2.33
N LEU A 16 21.20 10.80 2.72
CA LEU A 16 20.39 11.70 3.55
C LEU A 16 19.28 12.39 2.74
N LEU A 17 19.52 12.68 1.45
CA LEU A 17 18.51 13.16 0.50
C LEU A 17 17.50 12.07 0.12
N LEU A 18 17.92 10.80 0.16
CA LEU A 18 17.06 9.65 -0.14
C LEU A 18 16.05 9.34 0.98
N MET A 19 16.37 9.68 2.23
CA MET A 19 15.48 9.43 3.39
C MET A 19 14.46 10.54 3.60
N THR A 20 14.79 11.78 3.20
CA THR A 20 13.72 12.74 2.88
C THR A 20 12.86 12.15 1.78
N ALA A 21 13.37 11.69 0.64
CA ALA A 21 12.56 11.06 -0.42
C ALA A 21 11.88 9.70 -0.10
N LEU A 22 12.08 9.11 1.08
CA LEU A 22 11.44 7.86 1.53
C LEU A 22 10.49 8.05 2.73
N VAL A 23 10.68 9.12 3.53
CA VAL A 23 9.76 9.56 4.59
C VAL A 23 8.86 10.69 4.08
N SER A 24 9.38 11.56 3.23
CA SER A 24 8.61 12.11 2.12
C SER A 24 8.49 11.02 1.06
N GLY A 25 7.38 10.27 1.08
CA GLY A 25 6.62 10.40 -0.17
C GLY A 25 6.56 11.90 -0.41
N GLU A 26 7.07 12.43 -1.51
CA GLU A 26 6.62 13.78 -1.87
C GLU A 26 5.07 13.65 -1.90
N GLY A 27 4.29 14.09 -0.90
CA GLY A 27 4.65 15.07 0.11
C GLY A 27 5.08 16.38 -0.54
N VAL A 28 4.86 16.52 -1.85
CA VAL A 28 4.06 17.66 -2.26
C VAL A 28 2.81 17.50 -1.40
N ALA A 29 2.75 18.23 -0.29
CA ALA A 29 1.50 18.86 0.04
C ALA A 29 1.01 19.36 -1.31
N PHE A 30 0.03 18.67 -1.91
CA PHE A 30 -0.64 19.18 -3.09
C PHE A 30 -0.79 20.64 -2.76
N ALA A 31 -0.16 21.51 -3.54
CA ALA A 31 -0.35 22.93 -3.36
C ALA A 31 -1.80 23.16 -3.75
N LEU A 32 -2.71 22.79 -2.85
CA LEU A 32 -4.02 23.34 -2.67
C LEU A 32 -3.68 24.80 -2.47
N GLY A 33 -3.70 25.54 -3.58
CA GLY A 33 -3.57 26.98 -3.52
C GLY A 33 -4.55 27.43 -2.45
N SER A 34 -4.02 27.90 -1.34
CA SER A 34 -4.80 28.51 -0.27
C SER A 34 -5.17 29.91 -0.75
N ASP A 35 -5.93 29.98 -1.84
CA ASP A 35 -6.69 31.17 -2.15
C ASP A 35 -7.94 31.07 -1.30
N ASP A 36 -7.90 31.87 -0.24
CA ASP A 36 -8.97 32.18 0.71
C ASP A 36 -10.10 32.96 -0.01
N GLU A 37 -10.62 32.38 -1.10
CA GLU A 37 -11.78 32.87 -1.83
C GLU A 37 -13.02 32.13 -1.34
N ARG A 38 -13.77 32.87 -0.51
CA ARG A 38 -15.19 32.67 -0.24
C ARG A 38 -15.90 32.07 -1.46
N SER A 39 -16.51 30.92 -1.21
CA SER A 39 -17.35 30.13 -2.10
C SER A 39 -18.53 30.91 -2.69
N ASP A 40 -18.25 31.68 -3.75
CA ASP A 40 -19.20 31.74 -4.84
C ASP A 40 -19.24 30.35 -5.46
N ILE A 41 -20.42 29.72 -5.47
CA ILE A 41 -20.69 28.51 -6.25
C ILE A 41 -20.67 28.94 -7.73
N GLN A 42 -19.49 29.26 -8.24
CA GLN A 42 -19.28 29.23 -9.68
C GLN A 42 -19.32 27.74 -10.03
N LEU A 43 -20.35 27.35 -10.77
CA LEU A 43 -20.46 26.03 -11.36
C LEU A 43 -19.14 25.77 -12.11
N ARG A 44 -18.26 24.97 -11.50
CA ARG A 44 -17.03 24.54 -12.13
C ARG A 44 -17.43 23.86 -13.44
N ARG A 45 -16.69 24.14 -14.51
CA ARG A 45 -16.90 23.42 -15.78
C ARG A 45 -16.77 21.92 -15.51
N PRO A 46 -17.60 21.07 -16.16
CA PRO A 46 -17.50 19.62 -16.04
C PRO A 46 -16.05 19.13 -16.17
N TRP A 47 -15.66 18.13 -15.38
CA TRP A 47 -14.29 17.58 -15.40
C TRP A 47 -13.83 17.23 -16.82
N ILE A 48 -14.72 16.68 -17.64
CA ILE A 48 -14.44 16.28 -19.02
C ILE A 48 -13.93 17.43 -19.91
N ASP A 49 -14.37 18.66 -19.62
CA ASP A 49 -13.98 19.89 -20.35
C ASP A 49 -12.65 20.47 -19.83
N ARG A 50 -12.31 20.18 -18.57
CA ARG A 50 -11.04 20.61 -17.93
C ARG A 50 -9.92 19.59 -18.16
N ALA A 51 -10.27 18.31 -18.22
CA ALA A 51 -9.35 17.20 -18.33
C ALA A 51 -8.66 17.18 -19.70
N ARG A 52 -7.33 17.23 -19.68
CA ARG A 52 -6.52 17.31 -20.89
C ARG A 52 -6.03 15.93 -21.27
N PRO A 53 -6.09 15.55 -22.57
CA PRO A 53 -5.40 14.35 -23.02
C PRO A 53 -3.89 14.54 -22.87
N GLN A 54 -3.21 13.58 -22.25
CA GLN A 54 -1.76 13.58 -22.09
C GLN A 54 -1.17 12.37 -22.80
N ALA A 55 -0.21 12.63 -23.68
CA ALA A 55 0.58 11.57 -24.29
C ALA A 55 1.56 11.01 -23.26
N THR A 56 1.69 9.68 -23.20
CA THR A 56 2.63 9.02 -22.29
C THR A 56 3.66 8.21 -23.04
N SER A 57 4.85 8.06 -22.45
CA SER A 57 5.92 7.20 -22.96
C SER A 57 5.55 5.71 -22.99
N HIS A 58 4.63 5.30 -22.11
CA HIS A 58 4.28 3.89 -21.89
C HIS A 58 3.03 3.43 -22.68
N GLY A 59 2.52 4.27 -23.58
CA GLY A 59 1.42 3.92 -24.49
C GLY A 59 0.02 3.94 -23.86
N PHE A 60 -0.13 4.50 -22.65
CA PHE A 60 -1.43 4.75 -22.02
C PHE A 60 -2.13 5.96 -22.66
N LEU A 61 -3.46 5.91 -22.69
CA LEU A 61 -4.31 7.03 -23.07
C LEU A 61 -4.78 7.74 -21.79
N VAL A 62 -4.14 8.85 -21.44
CA VAL A 62 -4.40 9.55 -20.17
C VAL A 62 -5.30 10.75 -20.39
N ARG A 63 -6.28 10.95 -19.50
CA ARG A 63 -6.99 12.22 -19.33
C ARG A 63 -6.96 12.62 -17.85
N THR A 64 -6.62 13.87 -17.59
CA THR A 64 -6.42 14.35 -16.22
C THR A 64 -6.55 15.86 -16.09
N ASP A 65 -6.93 16.32 -14.91
CA ASP A 65 -6.85 17.71 -14.47
C ASP A 65 -5.71 17.98 -13.45
N LEU A 66 -4.83 16.99 -13.25
CA LEU A 66 -3.62 17.11 -12.43
C LEU A 66 -2.50 17.87 -13.16
N SER A 67 -1.45 18.23 -12.43
CA SER A 67 -0.21 18.73 -13.03
C SER A 67 0.48 17.62 -13.85
N SER A 68 1.30 18.01 -14.84
CA SER A 68 2.04 17.03 -15.66
C SER A 68 2.97 16.16 -14.81
N GLU A 69 3.62 16.75 -13.80
CA GLU A 69 4.49 16.03 -12.87
C GLU A 69 3.74 14.97 -12.05
N ALA A 70 2.59 15.33 -11.46
CA ALA A 70 1.77 14.38 -10.72
C ALA A 70 1.25 13.26 -11.64
N THR A 71 0.85 13.63 -12.86
CA THR A 71 0.39 12.68 -13.88
C THR A 71 1.49 11.68 -14.24
N ASP A 72 2.69 12.15 -14.55
CA ASP A 72 3.80 11.29 -14.95
C ASP A 72 4.19 10.31 -13.83
N ARG A 73 4.14 10.73 -12.56
CA ARG A 73 4.38 9.85 -11.41
C ARG A 73 3.32 8.75 -11.29
N LEU A 74 2.04 9.08 -11.46
CA LEU A 74 0.97 8.09 -11.42
C LEU A 74 1.06 7.11 -12.59
N VAL A 75 1.36 7.60 -13.79
CA VAL A 75 1.59 6.78 -14.97
C VAL A 75 2.75 5.81 -14.75
N GLU A 76 3.87 6.29 -14.20
CA GLU A 76 5.02 5.45 -13.87
C GLU A 76 4.67 4.40 -12.82
N ALA A 77 3.90 4.75 -11.79
CA ALA A 77 3.44 3.80 -10.78
C ALA A 77 2.54 2.70 -11.37
N VAL A 78 1.62 3.03 -12.29
CA VAL A 78 0.80 2.06 -13.03
C VAL A 78 1.68 1.17 -13.90
N PHE A 79 2.65 1.75 -14.63
CA PHE A 79 3.60 1.01 -15.45
C PHE A 79 4.41 0.02 -14.61
N GLN A 80 4.98 0.47 -13.49
CA GLN A 80 5.75 -0.37 -12.60
C GLN A 80 4.91 -1.51 -12.03
N ALA A 81 3.66 -1.26 -11.61
CA ALA A 81 2.77 -2.31 -11.11
C ALA A 81 2.51 -3.42 -12.16
N ARG A 82 2.41 -3.06 -13.44
CA ARG A 82 2.25 -4.01 -14.54
C ARG A 82 3.54 -4.76 -14.86
N SER A 83 4.66 -4.05 -14.94
CA SER A 83 5.98 -4.67 -15.12
C SER A 83 6.28 -5.66 -13.99
N ASP A 84 5.84 -5.32 -12.78
CA ASP A 84 5.98 -6.15 -11.61
C ASP A 84 5.23 -7.49 -11.77
N LEU A 85 4.02 -7.44 -12.32
CA LEU A 85 3.24 -8.63 -12.64
C LEU A 85 3.83 -9.42 -13.81
N ASP A 86 4.31 -8.77 -14.87
CA ASP A 86 4.98 -9.46 -15.98
C ASP A 86 6.14 -10.34 -15.48
N GLU A 87 6.98 -9.81 -14.58
CA GLU A 87 8.09 -10.54 -13.98
C GLU A 87 7.61 -11.72 -13.10
N LEU A 88 6.57 -11.48 -12.29
CA LEU A 88 5.96 -12.48 -11.43
C LEU A 88 5.41 -13.67 -12.24
N LEU A 89 4.65 -13.35 -13.28
CA LEU A 89 3.99 -14.31 -14.16
C LEU A 89 4.97 -15.01 -15.10
N GLY A 90 6.19 -14.47 -15.28
CA GLY A 90 7.28 -15.12 -16.03
C GLY A 90 7.06 -15.15 -17.54
N ALA A 91 6.11 -14.40 -18.07
CA ALA A 91 5.88 -14.24 -19.50
C ALA A 91 5.32 -12.84 -19.77
N PRO A 92 5.86 -12.10 -20.75
CA PRO A 92 5.33 -10.80 -21.11
C PRO A 92 3.90 -10.95 -21.61
N ALA A 93 3.09 -9.93 -21.34
CA ALA A 93 1.75 -9.81 -21.85
C ALA A 93 1.70 -10.00 -23.39
N PRO A 94 0.65 -10.63 -23.95
CA PRO A 94 0.51 -10.79 -25.41
C PRO A 94 0.61 -9.43 -26.13
N ARG A 95 1.29 -9.42 -27.29
CA ARG A 95 1.35 -8.21 -28.14
C ARG A 95 -0.07 -7.86 -28.61
N GLY A 96 -0.45 -6.59 -28.48
CA GLY A 96 -1.75 -6.10 -28.93
C GLY A 96 -2.82 -6.01 -27.85
N LEU A 97 -2.45 -6.12 -26.56
CA LEU A 97 -3.33 -5.67 -25.49
C LEU A 97 -3.77 -4.24 -25.75
N GLU A 98 -5.07 -4.02 -25.58
CA GLU A 98 -5.71 -2.73 -25.77
C GLU A 98 -4.99 -1.65 -24.95
N ARG A 99 -4.85 -0.45 -25.54
CA ARG A 99 -4.21 0.67 -24.85
C ARG A 99 -5.12 1.09 -23.70
N PRO A 100 -4.69 0.91 -22.44
CA PRO A 100 -5.58 1.19 -21.33
C PRO A 100 -5.78 2.70 -21.21
N HIS A 101 -7.01 3.07 -20.88
CA HIS A 101 -7.34 4.43 -20.55
C HIS A 101 -7.11 4.68 -19.07
N LEU A 102 -6.47 5.80 -18.74
CA LEU A 102 -6.24 6.25 -17.37
C LEU A 102 -6.94 7.59 -17.17
N LEU A 103 -7.84 7.66 -16.20
CA LEU A 103 -8.53 8.90 -15.80
C LEU A 103 -8.09 9.28 -14.40
N PHE A 104 -7.42 10.43 -14.26
CA PHE A 104 -6.99 10.91 -12.95
C PHE A 104 -7.71 12.18 -12.58
N PHE A 105 -8.28 12.19 -11.38
CA PHE A 105 -9.11 13.24 -10.82
C PHE A 105 -8.38 13.87 -9.64
N ALA A 106 -8.30 15.20 -9.63
CA ALA A 106 -7.88 15.95 -8.46
C ALA A 106 -8.88 15.78 -7.29
N ASP A 107 -10.17 15.67 -7.61
CA ASP A 107 -11.31 15.70 -6.67
C ASP A 107 -12.12 14.38 -6.76
N PRO A 108 -12.37 13.68 -5.64
CA PRO A 108 -13.12 12.42 -5.61
C PRO A 108 -14.60 12.61 -5.94
N ASP A 109 -15.21 13.75 -5.62
CA ASP A 109 -16.61 14.00 -5.94
C ASP A 109 -16.81 14.13 -7.46
N GLU A 110 -15.79 14.66 -8.16
CA GLU A 110 -15.80 14.75 -9.63
C GLU A 110 -15.63 13.39 -10.31
N LEU A 111 -14.86 12.48 -9.71
CA LEU A 111 -14.77 11.09 -10.16
C LEU A 111 -16.16 10.44 -10.09
N ASP A 112 -16.81 10.52 -8.94
CA ASP A 112 -18.13 9.95 -8.71
C ASP A 112 -19.18 10.54 -9.65
N PHE A 113 -19.18 11.86 -9.85
CA PHE A 113 -20.08 12.54 -10.77
C PHE A 113 -19.85 12.07 -12.22
N THR A 114 -18.60 12.11 -12.69
CA THR A 114 -18.22 11.75 -14.06
C THR A 114 -18.60 10.31 -14.38
N MET A 115 -18.41 9.39 -13.42
CA MET A 115 -18.75 7.97 -13.61
C MET A 115 -20.25 7.73 -13.74
N ARG A 116 -21.07 8.50 -13.02
CA ARG A 116 -22.53 8.38 -13.08
C ARG A 116 -23.11 9.08 -14.32
N SER A 117 -22.55 10.21 -14.74
CA SER A 117 -23.12 11.02 -15.83
C SER A 117 -22.57 10.64 -17.21
N GLU A 118 -21.27 10.41 -17.34
CA GLU A 118 -20.61 10.26 -18.65
C GLU A 118 -20.29 8.80 -18.98
N CYS A 119 -19.81 8.03 -18.00
CA CYS A 119 -19.45 6.62 -18.22
C CYS A 119 -20.63 5.67 -18.08
N VAL A 120 -21.78 6.16 -17.60
CA VAL A 120 -23.05 5.42 -17.42
C VAL A 120 -22.82 4.06 -16.75
N VAL A 121 -22.10 4.05 -15.63
CA VAL A 121 -21.93 2.84 -14.80
C VAL A 121 -23.00 2.86 -13.70
N PRO A 122 -24.14 2.15 -13.85
CA PRO A 122 -25.24 2.24 -12.90
C PRO A 122 -24.80 1.75 -11.52
N GLY A 123 -25.12 2.50 -10.47
CA GLY A 123 -24.77 2.12 -9.10
C GLY A 123 -23.30 2.34 -8.71
N PHE A 124 -22.52 3.04 -9.55
CA PHE A 124 -21.13 3.38 -9.20
C PHE A 124 -21.07 4.17 -7.88
N ARG A 125 -20.32 3.62 -6.93
CA ARG A 125 -19.86 4.28 -5.70
C ARG A 125 -18.35 4.08 -5.63
N SER A 126 -17.58 5.15 -5.39
CA SER A 126 -16.15 4.98 -5.10
C SER A 126 -16.00 4.26 -3.76
N GLN A 127 -15.42 3.06 -3.83
CA GLN A 127 -14.84 2.38 -2.67
C GLN A 127 -13.33 2.44 -2.88
N GLY A 128 -12.67 3.36 -2.17
CA GLY A 128 -11.23 3.60 -2.32
C GLY A 128 -10.85 4.61 -3.40
N SER A 129 -9.54 4.77 -3.57
CA SER A 129 -8.94 5.87 -4.35
C SER A 129 -8.69 5.50 -5.81
N ALA A 130 -8.72 4.22 -6.16
CA ALA A 130 -8.53 3.75 -7.51
C ALA A 130 -9.43 2.54 -7.84
N ARG A 131 -9.91 2.48 -9.09
CA ARG A 131 -10.83 1.43 -9.54
C ARG A 131 -10.70 1.19 -11.04
N THR A 132 -11.09 0.00 -11.49
CA THR A 132 -11.20 -0.32 -12.92
C THR A 132 -12.65 -0.50 -13.35
N PHE A 133 -12.89 -0.26 -14.64
CA PHE A 133 -14.11 -0.68 -15.30
C PHE A 133 -13.82 -0.95 -16.78
N ALA A 134 -14.73 -1.64 -17.45
CA ALA A 134 -14.67 -1.89 -18.89
C ALA A 134 -15.98 -1.43 -19.55
N ASN A 135 -15.88 -0.91 -20.77
CA ASN A 135 -17.02 -0.59 -21.63
C ASN A 135 -16.68 -0.94 -23.09
N ASP A 136 -17.56 -0.59 -24.04
CA ASP A 136 -17.36 -0.85 -25.47
C ASP A 136 -16.11 -0.18 -26.07
N SER A 137 -15.56 0.84 -25.39
CA SER A 137 -14.33 1.54 -25.78
C SER A 137 -13.07 0.97 -25.14
N GLY A 138 -13.19 -0.08 -24.33
CA GLY A 138 -12.07 -0.79 -23.73
C GLY A 138 -12.04 -0.71 -22.20
N GLN A 139 -10.85 -0.95 -21.65
CA GLN A 139 -10.62 -0.93 -20.20
C GLN A 139 -10.08 0.40 -19.69
N TRP A 140 -10.58 0.78 -18.52
CA TRP A 140 -10.33 2.07 -17.88
C TRP A 140 -9.86 1.86 -16.44
N LEU A 141 -8.92 2.70 -16.01
CA LEU A 141 -8.48 2.82 -14.63
C LEU A 141 -8.72 4.25 -14.18
N LEU A 142 -9.43 4.39 -13.07
CA LEU A 142 -9.81 5.63 -12.42
C LEU A 142 -8.94 5.83 -11.19
N ILE A 143 -8.43 7.04 -10.96
CA ILE A 143 -7.72 7.42 -9.75
C ILE A 143 -8.23 8.77 -9.26
N SER A 144 -8.62 8.86 -7.98
CA SER A 144 -8.71 10.14 -7.28
C SER A 144 -7.49 10.33 -6.38
N THR A 145 -6.84 11.48 -6.47
CA THR A 145 -5.62 11.78 -5.71
C THR A 145 -5.87 12.42 -4.36
N GLU A 146 -7.09 12.88 -4.06
CA GLU A 146 -7.46 13.44 -2.76
C GLU A 146 -7.69 12.37 -1.69
N ALA A 147 -6.90 11.30 -1.75
CA ALA A 147 -6.83 10.36 -0.66
C ALA A 147 -6.05 11.06 0.46
N GLY A 148 -6.72 11.39 1.56
CA GLY A 148 -6.06 11.79 2.81
C GLY A 148 -5.19 10.69 3.43
N ASN A 149 -4.80 9.66 2.68
CA ASN A 149 -3.91 8.57 3.06
C ASN A 149 -3.14 8.11 1.80
N ALA A 150 -1.88 8.50 1.69
CA ALA A 150 -1.05 8.21 0.52
C ALA A 150 -0.73 6.70 0.42
N LEU A 151 -0.64 6.01 1.55
CA LEU A 151 -0.49 4.55 1.59
C LEU A 151 -1.69 3.84 0.96
N ALA A 152 -2.91 4.27 1.30
CA ALA A 152 -4.14 3.72 0.73
C ALA A 152 -4.19 3.96 -0.80
N LEU A 153 -3.93 5.19 -1.24
CA LEU A 153 -3.85 5.51 -2.68
C LEU A 153 -2.85 4.61 -3.41
N HIS A 154 -1.66 4.42 -2.85
CA HIS A 154 -0.64 3.59 -3.47
C HIS A 154 -1.06 2.12 -3.58
N ARG A 155 -1.67 1.58 -2.51
CA ARG A 155 -2.19 0.20 -2.50
C ARG A 155 -3.31 0.04 -3.53
N ASP A 156 -4.30 0.93 -3.49
CA ASP A 156 -5.46 0.92 -4.39
C ASP A 156 -5.02 1.06 -5.85
N LEU A 157 -4.08 1.97 -6.13
CA LEU A 157 -3.53 2.16 -7.46
C LEU A 157 -2.90 0.89 -8.01
N ARG A 158 -2.06 0.23 -7.20
CA ARG A 158 -1.39 -1.00 -7.62
C ARG A 158 -2.39 -2.14 -7.80
N ALA A 159 -3.38 -2.27 -6.92
CA ALA A 159 -4.46 -3.24 -7.05
C ALA A 159 -5.29 -3.01 -8.33
N ALA A 160 -5.68 -1.76 -8.60
CA ALA A 160 -6.43 -1.41 -9.81
C ALA A 160 -5.59 -1.61 -11.09
N ALA A 161 -4.30 -1.25 -11.07
CA ALA A 161 -3.39 -1.50 -12.19
C ALA A 161 -3.23 -3.00 -12.45
N ALA A 162 -3.14 -3.80 -11.38
CA ALA A 162 -3.12 -5.26 -11.45
C ALA A 162 -4.42 -5.81 -12.03
N GLN A 163 -5.57 -5.35 -11.55
CA GLN A 163 -6.90 -5.73 -12.04
C GLN A 163 -7.02 -5.50 -13.54
N GLN A 164 -6.75 -4.28 -13.99
CA GLN A 164 -6.82 -3.91 -15.40
C GLN A 164 -5.91 -4.83 -16.23
N TYR A 165 -4.70 -5.09 -15.74
CA TYR A 165 -3.75 -5.94 -16.44
C TYR A 165 -4.18 -7.41 -16.52
N LEU A 166 -4.64 -7.98 -15.40
CA LEU A 166 -5.08 -9.37 -15.32
C LEU A 166 -6.34 -9.59 -16.16
N ASP A 167 -7.30 -8.67 -16.10
CA ASP A 167 -8.53 -8.77 -16.88
C ASP A 167 -8.25 -8.68 -18.38
N ALA A 168 -7.35 -7.78 -18.80
CA ALA A 168 -6.98 -7.68 -20.21
C ALA A 168 -6.28 -8.96 -20.70
N ARG A 169 -5.46 -9.59 -19.85
CA ARG A 169 -4.66 -10.76 -20.20
C ARG A 169 -5.42 -12.08 -20.12
N PHE A 170 -6.25 -12.25 -19.11
CA PHE A 170 -6.90 -13.51 -18.79
C PHE A 170 -8.42 -13.47 -18.95
N GLY A 171 -9.04 -12.28 -18.99
CA GLY A 171 -10.49 -12.15 -18.92
C GLY A 171 -11.01 -12.81 -17.64
N THR A 172 -11.97 -13.72 -17.78
CA THR A 172 -12.55 -14.47 -16.66
C THR A 172 -11.91 -15.84 -16.45
N ARG A 173 -10.76 -16.14 -17.07
CA ARG A 173 -10.15 -17.48 -17.05
C ARG A 173 -9.45 -17.83 -15.75
N LEU A 174 -9.02 -16.83 -14.97
CA LEU A 174 -8.41 -17.08 -13.67
C LEU A 174 -9.49 -17.47 -12.65
N PRO A 175 -9.26 -18.49 -11.81
CA PRO A 175 -10.17 -18.79 -10.72
C PRO A 175 -10.15 -17.62 -9.72
N PRO A 176 -11.28 -17.33 -9.04
CA PRO A 176 -11.42 -16.14 -8.19
C PRO A 176 -10.30 -15.99 -7.16
N TRP A 177 -9.92 -17.08 -6.47
CA TRP A 177 -8.85 -17.06 -5.47
C TRP A 177 -7.50 -16.62 -6.05
N LEU A 178 -7.17 -17.03 -7.28
CA LEU A 178 -5.88 -16.72 -7.89
C LEU A 178 -5.88 -15.30 -8.42
N HIS A 179 -7.00 -14.88 -8.99
CA HIS A 179 -7.20 -13.52 -9.46
C HIS A 179 -7.08 -12.54 -8.29
N GLU A 180 -7.90 -12.67 -7.24
CA GLU A 180 -7.85 -11.83 -6.03
C GLU A 180 -6.50 -11.91 -5.33
N GLY A 181 -5.93 -13.11 -5.21
CA GLY A 181 -4.61 -13.31 -4.60
C GLY A 181 -3.53 -12.52 -5.34
N LEU A 182 -3.54 -12.54 -6.68
CA LEU A 182 -2.59 -11.78 -7.51
C LEU A 182 -2.78 -10.27 -7.37
N LEU A 183 -4.02 -9.78 -7.27
CA LEU A 183 -4.29 -8.35 -7.05
C LEU A 183 -3.66 -7.86 -5.76
N GLU A 184 -3.97 -8.55 -4.65
CA GLU A 184 -3.51 -8.13 -3.33
C GLU A 184 -2.00 -8.33 -3.18
N TYR A 185 -1.45 -9.39 -3.76
CA TYR A 185 -0.01 -9.62 -3.75
C TYR A 185 0.71 -8.56 -4.60
N ALA A 186 0.13 -8.14 -5.73
CA ALA A 186 0.60 -7.02 -6.56
C ALA A 186 0.54 -5.67 -5.83
N ALA A 187 -0.50 -5.47 -5.02
CA ALA A 187 -0.68 -4.28 -4.19
C ALA A 187 0.38 -4.18 -3.07
N ALA A 188 0.85 -5.34 -2.59
CA ALA A 188 1.84 -5.48 -1.54
C ALA A 188 3.32 -5.46 -2.02
N PHE A 189 3.58 -5.04 -3.25
CA PHE A 189 4.96 -4.83 -3.71
C PHE A 189 5.50 -3.49 -3.22
N HIS A 190 6.76 -3.53 -2.80
CA HIS A 190 7.49 -2.34 -2.39
C HIS A 190 8.82 -2.22 -3.12
N GLN A 191 9.22 -0.98 -3.39
CA GLN A 191 10.53 -0.64 -3.91
C GLN A 191 11.30 0.11 -2.83
N LEU A 192 12.44 -0.43 -2.41
CA LEU A 192 13.35 0.19 -1.44
C LEU A 192 14.72 0.40 -2.12
N GLY A 193 14.92 1.61 -2.66
CA GLY A 193 16.08 1.91 -3.49
C GLY A 193 16.07 1.05 -4.76
N SER A 194 17.12 0.26 -4.98
CA SER A 194 17.19 -0.70 -6.09
C SER A 194 16.59 -2.07 -5.75
N LYS A 195 16.23 -2.32 -4.48
CA LYS A 195 15.70 -3.61 -4.05
C LYS A 195 14.18 -3.62 -4.14
N ARG A 196 13.66 -4.59 -4.88
CA ARG A 196 12.24 -4.93 -4.91
C ARG A 196 11.90 -5.92 -3.79
N ILE A 197 10.82 -5.66 -3.07
CA ILE A 197 10.30 -6.51 -1.99
C ILE A 197 8.91 -6.97 -2.41
N PRO A 198 8.77 -8.22 -2.89
CA PRO A 198 7.51 -8.74 -3.37
C PRO A 198 6.59 -9.18 -2.24
N GLY A 199 5.31 -8.80 -2.32
CA GLY A 199 4.23 -9.38 -1.54
C GLY A 199 4.39 -9.32 -0.04
N GLU A 200 4.85 -8.19 0.52
CA GLU A 200 5.02 -8.08 1.96
C GLU A 200 3.67 -8.20 2.70
N PRO A 201 3.57 -8.93 3.83
CA PRO A 201 2.28 -9.14 4.49
C PRO A 201 1.63 -7.85 4.98
N PRO A 202 0.44 -7.46 4.47
CA PRO A 202 -0.32 -6.32 4.96
C PRO A 202 -0.79 -6.53 6.41
N SER A 203 -0.87 -5.48 7.23
CA SER A 203 -1.23 -5.62 8.65
C SER A 203 -2.67 -6.07 8.89
N ASP A 204 -3.60 -5.57 8.08
CA ASP A 204 -5.00 -5.97 8.05
C ASP A 204 -5.14 -7.45 7.70
N PHE A 205 -4.35 -7.95 6.75
CA PHE A 205 -4.34 -9.35 6.36
C PHE A 205 -3.77 -10.25 7.44
N VAL A 206 -2.63 -9.88 8.04
CA VAL A 206 -2.05 -10.63 9.16
C VAL A 206 -3.01 -10.69 10.34
N THR A 207 -3.68 -9.57 10.65
CA THR A 207 -4.68 -9.50 11.73
C THR A 207 -5.88 -10.39 11.42
N CYS A 208 -6.42 -10.31 10.20
CA CYS A 208 -7.54 -11.11 9.73
C CYS A 208 -7.22 -12.62 9.77
N LEU A 209 -6.07 -13.03 9.21
CA LEU A 209 -5.65 -14.44 9.17
C LEU A 209 -5.43 -15.02 10.56
N ARG A 210 -4.92 -14.23 11.52
CA ARG A 210 -4.81 -14.66 12.91
C ARG A 210 -6.16 -14.85 13.58
N ALA A 211 -7.12 -13.97 13.29
CA ALA A 211 -8.49 -14.12 13.78
C ALA A 211 -9.16 -15.38 13.21
N LEU A 212 -8.94 -15.68 11.93
CA LEU A 212 -9.42 -16.91 11.27
C LEU A 212 -8.74 -18.18 11.83
N ASP A 213 -7.43 -18.15 12.11
CA ASP A 213 -6.72 -19.27 12.75
C ASP A 213 -7.23 -19.52 14.17
N ALA A 214 -7.48 -18.45 14.94
CA ALA A 214 -7.99 -18.54 16.31
C ALA A 214 -9.43 -19.05 16.40
N SER A 215 -10.28 -18.69 15.44
CA SER A 215 -11.68 -19.15 15.37
C SER A 215 -11.81 -20.54 14.73
N GLY A 216 -10.84 -20.93 13.89
CA GLY A 216 -10.93 -22.14 13.06
C GLY A 216 -11.77 -21.94 11.80
N ASP A 217 -12.11 -20.70 11.44
CA ASP A 217 -13.01 -20.35 10.33
C ASP A 217 -12.28 -20.18 8.97
N TRP A 218 -10.98 -20.49 8.89
CA TRP A 218 -10.26 -20.43 7.63
C TRP A 218 -10.59 -21.63 6.72
N LEU A 219 -10.63 -21.39 5.42
CA LEU A 219 -10.84 -22.39 4.38
C LEU A 219 -9.51 -23.05 4.02
N ALA A 220 -9.50 -24.38 3.96
CA ALA A 220 -8.38 -25.14 3.42
C ALA A 220 -8.05 -24.65 2.00
N PRO A 221 -6.77 -24.70 1.55
CA PRO A 221 -6.41 -24.19 0.23
C PRO A 221 -7.19 -24.88 -0.91
N SER A 222 -7.48 -26.18 -0.77
CA SER A 222 -8.31 -26.94 -1.71
C SER A 222 -9.78 -26.47 -1.73
N GLN A 223 -10.34 -26.12 -0.57
CA GLN A 223 -11.69 -25.57 -0.47
C GLN A 223 -11.77 -24.18 -1.08
N LEU A 224 -10.82 -23.29 -0.75
CA LEU A 224 -10.77 -21.94 -1.32
C LEU A 224 -10.57 -22.00 -2.84
N ALA A 225 -9.73 -22.91 -3.33
CA ALA A 225 -9.49 -23.08 -4.76
C ALA A 225 -10.69 -23.64 -5.55
N ALA A 226 -11.60 -24.33 -4.87
CA ALA A 226 -12.79 -24.93 -5.45
C ALA A 226 -13.99 -23.97 -5.52
N LEU A 227 -13.93 -22.80 -4.86
CA LEU A 227 -15.02 -21.84 -4.94
C LEU A 227 -15.08 -21.22 -6.34
N ASP A 228 -16.28 -21.19 -6.90
CA ASP A 228 -16.56 -20.45 -8.13
C ASP A 228 -16.83 -18.96 -7.84
N ARG A 229 -17.13 -18.19 -8.89
CA ARG A 229 -17.39 -16.76 -8.79
C ARG A 229 -18.70 -16.44 -8.06
N ASP A 230 -19.70 -17.31 -8.13
CA ASP A 230 -21.00 -17.10 -7.50
C ASP A 230 -20.94 -17.40 -5.98
N GLN A 231 -20.00 -18.25 -5.58
CA GLN A 231 -19.69 -18.56 -4.18
C GLN A 231 -18.74 -17.54 -3.54
N TRP A 232 -18.05 -16.73 -4.34
CA TRP A 232 -17.17 -15.69 -3.84
C TRP A 232 -18.01 -14.53 -3.30
N PRO A 233 -17.87 -14.15 -2.01
CA PRO A 233 -18.62 -13.04 -1.47
C PRO A 233 -18.24 -11.78 -2.25
N GLY A 234 -19.24 -11.16 -2.89
CA GLY A 234 -19.05 -9.93 -3.67
C GLY A 234 -18.72 -8.72 -2.78
N ASP A 235 -19.29 -7.56 -3.09
CA ASP A 235 -18.97 -6.25 -2.47
C ASP A 235 -19.32 -6.11 -0.97
N GLN A 236 -19.56 -7.19 -0.21
CA GLN A 236 -19.71 -7.15 1.24
C GLN A 236 -18.34 -6.97 1.91
N GLU A 237 -18.05 -5.79 2.44
CA GLU A 237 -16.71 -5.36 2.89
C GLU A 237 -16.00 -6.33 3.84
N GLU A 238 -16.68 -6.86 4.87
CA GLU A 238 -16.04 -7.72 5.88
C GLU A 238 -15.76 -9.14 5.36
N THR A 239 -16.72 -9.75 4.66
CA THR A 239 -16.55 -11.06 4.03
C THR A 239 -15.57 -11.01 2.87
N SER A 240 -15.48 -9.85 2.20
CA SER A 240 -14.48 -9.56 1.16
C SER A 240 -13.06 -9.53 1.75
N LEU A 241 -12.83 -8.92 2.91
CA LEU A 241 -11.49 -8.87 3.51
C LEU A 241 -10.97 -10.28 3.87
N GLN A 242 -11.81 -11.12 4.47
CA GLN A 242 -11.41 -12.49 4.85
C GLN A 242 -11.03 -13.34 3.62
N MET A 243 -11.82 -13.28 2.55
CA MET A 243 -11.51 -14.03 1.33
C MET A 243 -10.28 -13.49 0.62
N ARG A 244 -10.12 -12.17 0.52
CA ARG A 244 -8.93 -11.54 -0.06
C ARG A 244 -7.66 -11.87 0.74
N ALA A 245 -7.72 -11.82 2.07
CA ALA A 245 -6.59 -12.20 2.93
C ALA A 245 -6.19 -13.67 2.75
N GLN A 246 -7.17 -14.59 2.66
CA GLN A 246 -6.90 -16.01 2.41
C GLN A 246 -6.35 -16.26 1.00
N ALA A 247 -6.92 -15.62 -0.02
CA ALA A 247 -6.43 -15.69 -1.40
C ALA A 247 -4.97 -15.21 -1.52
N TRP A 248 -4.67 -14.07 -0.91
CA TRP A 248 -3.30 -13.55 -0.79
C TRP A 248 -2.39 -14.53 -0.04
N ALA A 249 -2.86 -15.12 1.06
CA ALA A 249 -2.04 -16.00 1.89
C ALA A 249 -1.66 -17.30 1.16
N ILE A 250 -2.57 -17.90 0.39
CA ILE A 250 -2.26 -19.04 -0.47
C ILE A 250 -1.21 -18.65 -1.50
N LEU A 251 -1.39 -17.51 -2.19
CA LEU A 251 -0.41 -17.06 -3.17
C LEU A 251 0.96 -16.79 -2.53
N HIS A 252 0.99 -16.11 -1.39
CA HIS A 252 2.20 -15.85 -0.61
C HIS A 252 2.88 -17.15 -0.18
N PHE A 253 2.12 -18.16 0.26
CA PHE A 253 2.65 -19.49 0.56
C PHE A 253 3.24 -20.19 -0.67
N LEU A 254 2.58 -20.10 -1.83
CA LEU A 254 3.11 -20.66 -3.08
C LEU A 254 4.35 -19.90 -3.59
N MET A 255 4.55 -18.64 -3.21
CA MET A 255 5.73 -17.84 -3.57
C MET A 255 6.90 -18.00 -2.60
N HIS A 256 6.62 -18.04 -1.29
CA HIS A 256 7.63 -17.94 -0.23
C HIS A 256 7.69 -19.15 0.71
N GLY A 257 6.75 -20.08 0.57
CA GLY A 257 6.74 -21.30 1.35
C GLY A 257 7.91 -22.23 1.00
N PRO A 258 7.92 -23.45 1.56
CA PRO A 258 8.98 -24.42 1.33
C PRO A 258 9.31 -24.60 -0.18
N PRO A 259 10.60 -24.60 -0.59
CA PRO A 259 11.00 -24.62 -2.00
C PRO A 259 10.42 -25.78 -2.82
N ALA A 260 10.14 -26.92 -2.18
CA ALA A 260 9.49 -28.07 -2.81
C ALA A 260 8.09 -27.75 -3.38
N LEU A 261 7.53 -26.60 -3.03
CA LEU A 261 6.17 -26.17 -3.38
C LEU A 261 6.13 -24.96 -4.32
N GLY A 262 7.19 -24.14 -4.45
CA GLY A 262 7.02 -22.71 -4.79
C GLY A 262 7.72 -22.15 -6.02
N THR A 263 7.09 -21.13 -6.63
CA THR A 263 7.37 -20.40 -7.89
C THR A 263 7.10 -21.11 -9.23
N ASN A 264 7.66 -22.29 -9.49
CA ASN A 264 7.39 -23.00 -10.76
C ASN A 264 5.91 -23.36 -10.92
N ARG A 265 5.18 -23.54 -9.79
CA ARG A 265 3.75 -23.85 -9.80
C ARG A 265 2.87 -22.66 -10.20
N ILE A 266 3.15 -21.45 -9.72
CA ILE A 266 2.36 -20.26 -10.12
C ILE A 266 2.56 -19.98 -11.60
N ARG A 267 3.80 -20.06 -12.10
CA ARG A 267 4.07 -19.92 -13.54
C ARG A 267 3.37 -21.01 -14.35
N GLY A 268 3.34 -22.25 -13.85
CA GLY A 268 2.55 -23.34 -14.44
C GLY A 268 1.06 -23.00 -14.50
N LEU A 269 0.45 -22.60 -13.38
CA LEU A 269 -0.96 -22.22 -13.32
C LEU A 269 -1.32 -21.09 -14.28
N VAL A 270 -0.44 -20.09 -14.35
CA VAL A 270 -0.61 -18.95 -15.24
C VAL A 270 -0.46 -19.38 -16.70
N ALA A 271 0.51 -20.24 -17.02
CA ALA A 271 0.69 -20.78 -18.36
C ALA A 271 -0.54 -21.60 -18.79
N ASP A 272 -1.07 -22.44 -17.90
CA ASP A 272 -2.27 -23.23 -18.14
C ASP A 272 -3.49 -22.32 -18.41
N ALA A 273 -3.63 -21.24 -17.63
CA ALA A 273 -4.68 -20.24 -17.81
C ALA A 273 -4.59 -19.49 -19.16
N VAL A 274 -3.40 -19.31 -19.71
CA VAL A 274 -3.22 -18.73 -21.05
C VAL A 274 -3.64 -19.71 -22.16
N SER A 275 -3.42 -21.01 -21.96
CA SER A 275 -3.57 -22.04 -22.99
C SER A 275 -4.98 -22.61 -23.19
N ASP A 276 -6.01 -22.05 -22.55
CA ASP A 276 -7.41 -22.54 -22.53
C ASP A 276 -7.57 -23.99 -22.03
N SER A 277 -6.50 -24.59 -21.50
CA SER A 277 -6.51 -25.90 -20.83
C SER A 277 -6.44 -25.76 -19.32
N PHE A 278 -6.96 -24.66 -18.76
CA PHE A 278 -7.02 -24.47 -17.32
C PHE A 278 -7.86 -25.57 -16.70
N GLN A 279 -7.20 -26.56 -16.12
CA GLN A 279 -7.84 -27.51 -15.24
C GLN A 279 -8.00 -26.82 -13.88
N PRO A 280 -9.13 -27.04 -13.16
CA PRO A 280 -9.25 -26.60 -11.78
C PRO A 280 -7.97 -27.00 -11.06
N PHE A 281 -7.35 -26.03 -10.41
CA PHE A 281 -6.15 -26.28 -9.65
C PHE A 281 -6.51 -27.19 -8.49
N GLU A 282 -6.43 -28.50 -8.72
CA GLU A 282 -6.22 -29.40 -7.64
C GLU A 282 -4.83 -29.06 -7.11
N ILE A 283 -4.78 -28.54 -5.88
CA ILE A 283 -3.53 -28.57 -5.14
C ILE A 283 -3.28 -30.05 -4.84
N THR A 284 -2.91 -30.84 -5.86
CA THR A 284 -2.57 -32.26 -5.74
C THR A 284 -1.24 -32.31 -5.03
N ALA A 285 -1.31 -32.18 -3.73
CA ALA A 285 -0.41 -32.88 -2.86
C ALA A 285 -0.79 -34.38 -3.05
N PRO A 286 0.10 -35.29 -3.49
CA PRO A 286 -0.19 -36.74 -3.49
C PRO A 286 -0.88 -37.13 -2.17
N SER A 287 -1.95 -37.92 -2.15
CA SER A 287 -2.90 -38.07 -1.02
C SER A 287 -2.34 -38.09 0.42
N ASP A 288 -1.14 -38.65 0.65
CA ASP A 288 -0.42 -38.58 1.94
C ASP A 288 0.11 -37.18 2.32
N SER A 289 -0.08 -36.19 1.46
CA SER A 289 0.51 -34.87 1.53
C SER A 289 -0.49 -33.72 1.55
N GLU A 290 -1.81 -33.95 1.47
CA GLU A 290 -2.78 -32.88 1.75
C GLU A 290 -2.68 -32.46 3.21
N LYS A 291 -2.62 -33.43 4.14
CA LYS A 291 -2.37 -33.15 5.56
C LYS A 291 -1.03 -32.43 5.78
N ALA A 292 0.02 -32.82 5.05
CA ALA A 292 1.32 -32.19 5.14
C ALA A 292 1.31 -30.75 4.58
N LEU A 293 0.61 -30.52 3.48
CA LEU A 293 0.38 -29.23 2.88
C LEU A 293 -0.40 -28.32 3.83
N LEU A 294 -1.50 -28.80 4.40
CA LEU A 294 -2.29 -28.06 5.39
C LEU A 294 -1.45 -27.72 6.61
N ALA A 295 -0.64 -28.66 7.11
CA ALA A 295 0.27 -28.40 8.21
C ALA A 295 1.34 -27.36 7.87
N ALA A 296 1.92 -27.43 6.66
CA ALA A 296 2.91 -26.47 6.17
C ALA A 296 2.30 -25.08 5.95
N TYR A 297 1.09 -25.02 5.39
CA TYR A 297 0.33 -23.79 5.18
C TYR A 297 -0.03 -23.14 6.52
N ALA A 298 -0.60 -23.90 7.46
CA ALA A 298 -0.91 -23.39 8.78
C ALA A 298 0.35 -22.92 9.55
N ALA A 299 1.48 -23.63 9.40
CA ALA A 299 2.75 -23.19 9.96
C ALA A 299 3.25 -21.88 9.32
N HIS A 300 3.08 -21.74 8.00
CA HIS A 300 3.38 -20.50 7.27
C HIS A 300 2.52 -19.35 7.75
N LEU A 301 1.20 -19.54 7.88
CA LEU A 301 0.28 -18.52 8.41
C LEU A 301 0.68 -18.04 9.80
N ARG A 302 1.01 -18.98 10.71
CA ARG A 302 1.48 -18.64 12.07
C ARG A 302 2.83 -17.91 12.08
N GLY A 303 3.66 -18.11 11.06
CA GLY A 303 4.93 -17.43 10.88
C GLY A 303 4.83 -16.07 10.19
N LEU A 304 3.63 -15.65 9.74
CA LEU A 304 3.45 -14.35 9.11
C LEU A 304 3.61 -13.22 10.13
N GLU A 305 4.47 -12.28 9.78
CA GLU A 305 4.63 -11.00 10.46
C GLU A 305 4.34 -9.88 9.48
N VAL A 306 3.73 -8.79 9.98
CA VAL A 306 3.64 -7.55 9.21
C VAL A 306 5.03 -7.14 8.83
N GLY A 307 5.30 -7.05 7.53
CA GLY A 307 6.66 -6.82 7.10
C GLY A 307 7.15 -5.40 7.41
N PRO A 308 8.48 -5.21 7.48
CA PRO A 308 9.09 -3.97 7.91
C PRO A 308 8.69 -2.74 7.09
N VAL A 309 8.52 -2.84 5.76
CA VAL A 309 8.23 -1.64 4.94
C VAL A 309 6.78 -1.19 5.14
N THR A 310 5.85 -2.13 5.18
CA THR A 310 4.44 -1.91 5.49
C THR A 310 4.31 -1.26 6.86
N ARG A 311 4.98 -1.82 7.89
CA ARG A 311 4.94 -1.26 9.24
C ARG A 311 5.50 0.15 9.31
N LEU A 312 6.60 0.43 8.61
CA LEU A 312 7.17 1.78 8.54
C LEU A 312 6.21 2.78 7.86
N ARG A 313 5.53 2.36 6.79
CA ARG A 313 4.54 3.18 6.09
C ARG A 313 3.34 3.49 6.97
N GLU A 314 2.82 2.49 7.70
CA GLU A 314 1.72 2.67 8.65
C GLU A 314 2.08 3.64 9.78
N LEU A 315 3.29 3.53 10.33
CA LEU A 315 3.80 4.48 11.32
C LEU A 315 3.94 5.89 10.74
N GLY A 316 4.37 6.01 9.49
CA GLY A 316 4.44 7.29 8.77
C GLY A 316 3.07 7.96 8.61
N GLU A 317 2.05 7.18 8.22
CA GLU A 317 0.68 7.66 8.08
C GLU A 317 0.05 8.04 9.43
N GLN A 318 0.25 7.22 10.46
CA GLN A 318 -0.18 7.54 11.83
C GLN A 318 0.46 8.84 12.33
N LEU A 319 1.75 9.02 12.05
CA LEU A 319 2.46 10.25 12.37
C LEU A 319 1.83 11.43 11.63
N ARG A 320 1.65 11.35 10.30
CA ARG A 320 1.04 12.42 9.50
C ARG A 320 -0.33 12.81 10.05
N ALA A 321 -1.22 11.85 10.29
CA ALA A 321 -2.55 12.10 10.86
C ALA A 321 -2.47 12.79 12.23
N THR A 322 -1.52 12.39 13.08
CA THR A 322 -1.28 13.04 14.38
C THR A 322 -0.81 14.48 14.21
N LEU A 323 0.04 14.76 13.21
CA LEU A 323 0.51 16.12 12.93
C LEU A 323 -0.61 17.01 12.38
N GLU A 324 -1.48 16.49 11.52
CA GLU A 324 -2.66 17.20 11.00
C GLU A 324 -3.65 17.52 12.13
N GLU A 325 -3.92 16.58 13.03
CA GLU A 325 -4.76 16.82 14.21
C GLU A 325 -4.13 17.89 15.12
N ALA A 326 -2.81 17.84 15.33
CA ALA A 326 -2.11 18.84 16.11
C ALA A 326 -2.21 20.25 15.48
N GLU A 327 -2.04 20.35 14.16
CA GLU A 327 -2.18 21.61 13.43
C GLU A 327 -3.62 22.16 13.49
N ALA A 328 -4.63 21.31 13.34
CA ALA A 328 -6.04 21.68 13.50
C ALA A 328 -6.35 22.21 14.92
N LEU A 329 -5.60 21.75 15.93
CA LEU A 329 -5.66 22.25 17.31
C LEU A 329 -4.80 23.52 17.54
N GLY A 330 -4.18 24.07 16.49
CA GLY A 330 -3.31 25.24 16.55
C GLY A 330 -1.93 24.97 17.16
N ILE A 331 -1.52 23.70 17.24
CA ILE A 331 -0.20 23.30 17.71
C ILE A 331 0.76 23.36 16.52
N ARG A 332 1.63 24.37 16.49
CA ARG A 332 2.67 24.48 15.46
C ARG A 332 3.86 23.59 15.78
N ILE A 333 4.32 22.86 14.79
CA ILE A 333 5.57 22.09 14.83
C ILE A 333 6.69 23.01 14.38
N THR A 334 7.65 23.30 15.25
CA THR A 334 8.73 24.23 14.90
C THR A 334 10.02 23.53 14.48
N GLU A 335 10.19 22.25 14.82
CA GLU A 335 11.42 21.53 14.52
C GLU A 335 11.19 20.01 14.43
N VAL A 336 11.59 19.41 13.32
CA VAL A 336 11.66 17.96 13.14
C VAL A 336 13.14 17.59 13.11
N GLY A 337 13.64 16.94 14.16
CA GLY A 337 15.05 16.58 14.30
C GLY A 337 15.34 15.17 13.79
N ALA A 338 16.36 15.01 12.95
CA ALA A 338 16.91 13.68 12.69
C ALA A 338 17.73 13.22 13.90
N LEU A 339 17.41 12.06 14.48
CA LEU A 339 18.22 11.47 15.53
C LEU A 339 19.49 10.89 14.89
N GLN A 340 20.64 11.54 15.13
CA GLN A 340 21.93 10.89 14.89
C GLN A 340 22.08 9.78 15.93
N SER A 341 21.84 8.53 15.52
CA SER A 341 22.05 7.39 16.39
C SER A 341 23.54 7.29 16.74
N ARG A 342 23.90 7.63 17.99
CA ARG A 342 25.24 7.36 18.55
C ARG A 342 25.39 5.89 18.93
N CYS A 343 24.90 4.98 18.10
CA CYS A 343 24.97 3.55 18.34
C CYS A 343 26.17 2.97 17.55
N PRO A 344 27.08 2.21 18.19
CA PRO A 344 28.23 1.59 17.54
C PRO A 344 27.86 0.42 16.61
N ARG A 345 26.57 0.10 16.46
CA ARG A 345 26.04 -0.81 15.45
C ARG A 345 25.05 -0.04 14.57
N PRO A 346 25.09 -0.24 13.23
CA PRO A 346 24.21 0.45 12.32
C PRO A 346 22.78 -0.07 12.51
N ILE A 347 21.99 0.65 13.31
CA ILE A 347 20.54 0.53 13.29
C ILE A 347 20.05 1.51 12.24
N PRO A 348 19.22 1.10 11.27
CA PRO A 348 18.56 2.05 10.39
C PRO A 348 17.57 2.87 11.22
N HIS A 349 17.93 4.14 11.44
CA HIS A 349 17.02 5.29 11.55
C HIS A 349 16.04 5.33 12.74
N SER A 350 16.35 6.15 13.74
CA SER A 350 15.37 6.74 14.66
C SER A 350 15.09 8.20 14.27
N VAL A 351 13.88 8.69 14.52
CA VAL A 351 13.44 10.08 14.25
C VAL A 351 13.02 10.73 15.57
N GLU A 352 13.49 11.94 15.87
CA GLU A 352 13.08 12.73 17.05
C GLU A 352 12.23 13.91 16.61
N LEU A 353 10.97 13.95 17.01
CA LEU A 353 10.11 15.11 16.76
C LEU A 353 10.14 16.05 17.97
N ARG A 354 10.35 17.34 17.74
CA ARG A 354 10.30 18.36 18.79
C ARG A 354 9.14 19.31 18.52
N LEU A 355 8.07 19.16 19.28
CA LEU A 355 6.91 20.03 19.17
C LEU A 355 7.08 21.21 20.13
N LYS A 356 6.97 22.44 19.61
CA LYS A 356 6.99 23.66 20.42
C LYS A 356 5.66 24.38 20.27
N GLN A 357 4.86 24.38 21.33
CA GLN A 357 3.61 25.12 21.34
C GLN A 357 3.89 26.64 21.42
N THR A 358 3.59 27.37 20.35
CA THR A 358 3.50 28.84 20.42
C THR A 358 2.20 29.22 21.11
N ARG A 359 2.26 29.93 22.25
CA ARG A 359 1.11 30.33 23.07
C ARG A 359 0.00 30.98 22.22
N SER A 360 -1.09 30.26 21.97
CA SER A 360 -2.41 30.85 21.73
C SER A 360 -3.08 31.05 23.10
N LYS A 361 -3.65 32.24 23.35
CA LYS A 361 -4.31 32.58 24.61
C LYS A 361 -5.58 31.75 24.90
N GLU A 362 -6.01 30.88 23.96
CA GLU A 362 -7.30 30.18 24.02
C GLU A 362 -7.25 28.66 24.29
N SER A 363 -6.07 28.03 24.40
CA SER A 363 -5.95 26.55 24.35
C SER A 363 -5.59 25.75 25.63
N PRO A 364 -6.00 26.09 26.88
CA PRO A 364 -5.81 25.19 28.02
C PRO A 364 -6.68 23.91 28.00
N ARG A 365 -7.79 23.89 27.23
CA ARG A 365 -8.74 22.76 27.21
C ARG A 365 -8.32 21.61 26.30
N ALA A 366 -7.65 21.87 25.16
CA ALA A 366 -7.25 20.83 24.20
C ALA A 366 -6.23 19.83 24.77
N LEU A 367 -5.27 20.30 25.56
CA LEU A 367 -4.26 19.45 26.22
C LEU A 367 -4.83 18.54 27.32
N ARG A 368 -5.98 18.87 27.92
CA ARG A 368 -6.66 17.97 28.88
C ARG A 368 -7.35 16.80 28.18
N ALA A 369 -7.82 16.98 26.96
CA ALA A 369 -8.44 15.92 26.17
C ALA A 369 -7.39 14.87 25.73
N LEU A 370 -6.22 15.31 25.26
CA LEU A 370 -5.10 14.43 24.87
C LEU A 370 -4.43 13.69 26.05
N LYS A 371 -4.52 14.22 27.28
CA LYS A 371 -3.98 13.57 28.49
C LYS A 371 -4.89 12.47 29.06
N LEU A 372 -6.16 12.38 28.63
CA LEU A 372 -7.17 11.51 29.25
C LEU A 372 -7.46 10.21 28.48
N SER A 373 -6.78 9.97 27.35
CA SER A 373 -6.77 8.66 26.69
C SER A 373 -5.56 7.83 27.15
N ASP A 374 -5.79 6.84 28.02
CA ASP A 374 -4.83 5.81 28.51
C ASP A 374 -4.17 4.97 27.38
N PRO A 375 -3.03 4.27 27.62
CA PRO A 375 -1.74 4.66 28.23
C PRO A 375 -0.73 5.08 27.12
N PRO A 376 0.56 5.39 27.41
CA PRO A 376 1.56 5.60 26.35
C PRO A 376 1.56 4.40 25.39
N MET A 377 1.16 4.65 24.14
CA MET A 377 1.42 3.69 23.07
C MET A 377 2.94 3.40 23.08
N SER A 378 3.31 2.14 22.99
CA SER A 378 4.69 1.78 22.75
C SER A 378 4.69 0.71 21.68
N VAL A 379 5.45 0.95 20.62
CA VAL A 379 5.59 -0.02 19.53
C VAL A 379 6.94 -0.69 19.72
N LEU A 380 6.92 -1.97 20.06
CA LEU A 380 8.11 -2.80 20.12
C LEU A 380 8.33 -3.40 18.72
N LEU A 381 9.40 -2.99 18.06
CA LEU A 381 9.90 -3.56 16.82
C LEU A 381 10.99 -4.56 17.18
N GLU A 382 10.66 -5.85 17.17
CA GLU A 382 11.66 -6.91 17.22
C GLU A 382 12.03 -7.29 15.79
N GLN A 383 13.33 -7.29 15.47
CA GLN A 383 13.83 -7.82 14.20
C GLN A 383 14.83 -8.94 14.51
N PRO A 384 14.60 -10.18 14.03
CA PRO A 384 15.51 -11.30 14.27
C PRO A 384 16.93 -10.96 13.78
N GLY A 385 17.89 -10.93 14.70
CA GLY A 385 19.30 -10.63 14.41
C GLY A 385 19.70 -9.15 14.46
N ALA A 386 18.77 -8.20 14.59
CA ALA A 386 19.09 -6.76 14.65
C ALA A 386 18.79 -6.09 16.01
N GLY A 387 18.15 -6.81 16.94
CA GLY A 387 17.85 -6.33 18.30
C GLY A 387 16.38 -5.89 18.47
N ARG A 388 16.07 -5.34 19.65
CA ARG A 388 14.76 -4.79 19.99
C ARG A 388 14.81 -3.28 19.88
N VAL A 389 13.82 -2.68 19.22
CA VAL A 389 13.62 -1.23 19.19
C VAL A 389 12.26 -0.95 19.81
N ARG A 390 12.23 -0.41 21.03
CA ARG A 390 11.01 0.10 21.65
C ARG A 390 10.87 1.58 21.28
N ILE A 391 9.76 1.95 20.66
CA ILE A 391 9.39 3.33 20.42
C ILE A 391 8.33 3.66 21.47
N SER A 392 8.67 4.52 22.43
CA SER A 392 7.78 4.95 23.51
C SER A 392 7.48 6.44 23.36
N TRP A 393 6.25 6.85 23.66
CA TRP A 393 5.86 8.26 23.66
C TRP A 393 5.76 8.78 25.11
N MET A 394 6.20 10.01 25.36
CA MET A 394 6.09 10.63 26.67
C MET A 394 5.78 12.12 26.53
N ILE A 395 4.62 12.57 27.03
CA ILE A 395 4.27 13.99 27.07
C ILE A 395 4.76 14.56 28.40
N SER A 396 5.88 15.30 28.37
CA SER A 396 6.34 16.09 29.50
C SER A 396 5.71 17.50 29.44
N SER A 397 5.32 18.06 30.58
CA SER A 397 4.94 19.47 30.66
C SER A 397 5.77 20.13 31.74
N ASP A 398 6.69 21.01 31.34
CA ASP A 398 7.44 21.83 32.30
C ASP A 398 6.86 23.24 32.38
N SER A 399 6.97 23.85 33.56
CA SER A 399 6.10 24.93 34.06
C SER A 399 6.07 26.26 33.27
N ASN A 400 6.83 26.42 32.19
CA ASN A 400 6.77 27.60 31.32
C ASN A 400 6.73 27.30 29.81
N GLU A 401 6.86 26.04 29.41
CA GLU A 401 6.89 25.59 28.02
C GLU A 401 6.35 24.15 27.99
N THR A 402 5.22 23.93 27.31
CA THR A 402 4.75 22.54 27.09
C THR A 402 5.61 21.96 25.97
N GLN A 403 6.71 21.32 26.36
CA GLN A 403 7.58 20.57 25.45
C GLN A 403 7.12 19.11 25.41
N ALA A 404 6.36 18.74 24.39
CA ALA A 404 6.17 17.32 24.10
C ALA A 404 7.48 16.79 23.53
N ARG A 405 8.17 15.93 24.29
CA ARG A 405 9.46 15.36 23.91
C ARG A 405 9.27 13.93 23.45
N TRP A 406 9.53 13.69 22.18
CA TRP A 406 9.44 12.36 21.58
C TRP A 406 10.78 11.66 21.77
N ILE A 407 10.88 10.81 22.79
CA ILE A 407 12.12 10.08 23.07
C ILE A 407 11.91 8.62 22.67
N PRO A 408 12.43 8.15 21.54
CA PRO A 408 12.52 6.71 21.32
C PRO A 408 13.45 6.11 22.39
N VAL A 409 12.89 5.29 23.27
CA VAL A 409 13.64 4.59 24.33
C VAL A 409 14.04 3.22 23.80
N VAL A 410 15.27 3.10 23.31
CA VAL A 410 15.83 1.80 22.92
C VAL A 410 16.27 1.08 24.19
N ASP A 411 15.39 0.21 24.72
CA ASP A 411 15.75 -0.75 25.76
C ASP A 411 16.42 -1.97 25.13
N TRP A 412 17.62 -2.31 25.61
CA TRP A 412 18.36 -3.53 25.23
C TRP A 412 17.94 -4.71 26.08
#